data_AF-A0A959I0J3-F1
#
_entry.id   AF-A0A959I0J3-F1
#
_cell.length_a   1.000
_cell.length_b   1.000
_cell.length_c   1.000
_cell.angle_alpha   90.00
_cell.angle_beta   90.00
_cell.angle_gamma   90.00
#
_symmetry.space_group_name_H-M   'P 1'
#
loop_
_entity.id
_entity.type
_entity.pdbx_description
1 polymer ?
#
loop_
_entity_poly.entity_id
_entity_poly.type
_entity_poly.pdbx_seq_one_letter_code
_entity_poly.pdbx_strand_id
1 'polypeptide(L)'
;PEYFNKRGKFIQISRLIPHVENNFNFIELGPKGTGKSHVFSELSPHGVLVSGGDVSKARLFVNNTGNKIGLVGYWDVVALDEFEQEKGSRRVDGDLVKILQNYMANQSFNRGKDTYQATASMAFVGNTKHTVPYMLKNTHLFESIPEGYIKGAFLDRIHMYIPGWEVRILKNEVFSLEYGFIVDYLAEILRELRKADYSGILDKHVELDGSLSTRDKTAIRKSFSGMAKLLYPHHEMNQEQVLELLNFAIEGRKRVKDQLYIIDETFRNEPVEFRYVIKSSGAEVLPETLEKLNYATAKANREKEESGEDGPESTASSVKLQPHQTILYDNQTGVSYKKLFADYLEGATEITLQDPYIRLPYQFKNLLEFCIMLANNKDPEDEMHLEVISWNTQEHMSSSIAAFEEFQESVSDLGIHLTFLMEDVHDRYILADNGWKITLGRGLDIFEKNEGRFNAAELDQNRRRCKACEVTYLRVGR
;
A
#
# COMPACT_ATOMS: atom_id res chain seq x y z
N PRO A 1 -14.72 -7.39 -7.26
CA PRO A 1 -13.24 -7.25 -7.38
C PRO A 1 -12.77 -5.96 -8.08
N GLU A 2 -13.54 -5.46 -9.05
CA GLU A 2 -13.22 -4.30 -9.89
C GLU A 2 -13.07 -2.98 -9.11
N TYR A 3 -13.76 -2.84 -7.98
CA TYR A 3 -13.67 -1.67 -7.10
C TYR A 3 -12.36 -1.57 -6.28
N PHE A 4 -11.49 -2.58 -6.35
CA PHE A 4 -10.21 -2.59 -5.66
C PHE A 4 -9.06 -2.51 -6.66
N ASN A 5 -8.11 -1.60 -6.42
CA ASN A 5 -6.80 -1.64 -7.06
C ASN A 5 -6.02 -2.89 -6.59
N LYS A 6 -4.86 -3.15 -7.19
CA LYS A 6 -4.11 -4.39 -6.92
C LYS A 6 -3.68 -4.46 -5.46
N ARG A 7 -3.19 -3.35 -4.92
CA ARG A 7 -2.82 -3.21 -3.50
C ARG A 7 -3.97 -3.44 -2.53
N GLY A 8 -5.15 -2.93 -2.84
CA GLY A 8 -6.38 -3.13 -2.07
C GLY A 8 -6.81 -4.60 -2.06
N LYS A 9 -6.68 -5.31 -3.20
CA LYS A 9 -6.93 -6.77 -3.26
C LYS A 9 -5.95 -7.52 -2.36
N PHE A 10 -4.68 -7.16 -2.36
CA PHE A 10 -3.67 -7.79 -1.49
C PHE A 10 -3.97 -7.60 -0.02
N ILE A 11 -4.34 -6.38 0.39
CA ILE A 11 -4.75 -6.11 1.77
C ILE A 11 -5.96 -6.99 2.16
N GLN A 12 -6.98 -7.10 1.31
CA GLN A 12 -8.14 -7.95 1.60
C GLN A 12 -7.77 -9.43 1.70
N ILE A 13 -6.96 -9.95 0.78
CA ILE A 13 -6.51 -11.35 0.78
C ILE A 13 -5.62 -11.63 2.00
N SER A 14 -4.80 -10.67 2.42
CA SER A 14 -3.90 -10.84 3.58
C SER A 14 -4.63 -11.11 4.89
N ARG A 15 -5.90 -10.67 5.02
CA ARG A 15 -6.77 -10.98 6.17
C ARG A 15 -7.05 -12.48 6.29
N LEU A 16 -6.89 -13.25 5.22
CA LEU A 16 -7.07 -14.70 5.20
C LEU A 16 -5.79 -15.46 5.61
N ILE A 17 -4.62 -14.81 5.67
CA ILE A 17 -3.36 -15.47 6.05
C ILE A 17 -3.44 -16.20 7.39
N PRO A 18 -4.03 -15.61 8.46
CA PRO A 18 -4.19 -16.32 9.74
C PRO A 18 -4.92 -17.66 9.62
N HIS A 19 -5.84 -17.80 8.65
CA HIS A 19 -6.60 -19.02 8.42
C HIS A 19 -5.78 -20.10 7.67
N VAL A 20 -4.82 -19.70 6.84
CA VAL A 20 -4.03 -20.61 5.98
C VAL A 20 -2.61 -20.90 6.48
N GLU A 21 -2.15 -20.15 7.47
CA GLU A 21 -0.85 -20.32 8.13
C GLU A 21 -1.03 -20.68 9.61
N ASN A 22 -0.23 -21.62 10.11
CA ASN A 22 -0.22 -21.97 11.53
C ASN A 22 0.52 -20.91 12.35
N ASN A 23 -0.04 -20.51 13.50
CA ASN A 23 0.55 -19.55 14.43
C ASN A 23 1.07 -18.29 13.73
N PHE A 24 0.22 -17.69 12.91
CA PHE A 24 0.50 -16.43 12.25
C PHE A 24 -0.02 -15.26 13.08
N ASN A 25 0.87 -14.38 13.50
CA ASN A 25 0.57 -13.20 14.30
C ASN A 25 0.36 -11.99 13.39
N PHE A 26 -0.90 -11.60 13.24
CA PHE A 26 -1.39 -10.56 12.33
C PHE A 26 -1.89 -9.36 13.13
N ILE A 27 -1.60 -8.14 12.68
CA ILE A 27 -2.26 -6.93 13.19
C ILE A 27 -2.77 -6.07 12.04
N GLU A 28 -3.99 -5.55 12.18
CA GLU A 28 -4.55 -4.54 11.30
C GLU A 28 -5.12 -3.40 12.13
N LEU A 29 -4.56 -2.19 11.94
CA LEU A 29 -5.12 -0.96 12.50
C LEU A 29 -5.53 -0.01 11.38
N GLY A 30 -6.72 0.57 11.49
CA GLY A 30 -7.25 1.50 10.49
C GLY A 30 -8.55 2.16 10.91
N PRO A 31 -9.19 2.96 10.05
CA PRO A 31 -10.46 3.60 10.36
C PRO A 31 -11.61 2.58 10.52
N LYS A 32 -12.73 3.07 11.05
CA LYS A 32 -13.97 2.30 11.16
C LYS A 32 -14.59 2.06 9.77
N GLY A 33 -15.33 0.96 9.61
CA GLY A 33 -16.06 0.66 8.37
C GLY A 33 -15.26 0.02 7.23
N THR A 34 -14.04 -0.47 7.49
CA THR A 34 -13.17 -1.13 6.48
C THR A 34 -13.38 -2.65 6.37
N GLY A 35 -14.34 -3.21 7.09
CA GLY A 35 -14.63 -4.66 7.11
C GLY A 35 -13.58 -5.53 7.81
N LYS A 36 -12.67 -4.92 8.58
CA LYS A 36 -11.52 -5.59 9.22
C LYS A 36 -11.88 -6.74 10.18
N SER A 37 -13.02 -6.67 10.87
CA SER A 37 -13.46 -7.71 11.81
C SER A 37 -14.28 -8.83 11.14
N HIS A 38 -14.98 -8.52 10.05
CA HIS A 38 -15.95 -9.41 9.40
C HIS A 38 -15.32 -10.72 8.91
N VAL A 39 -14.09 -10.66 8.41
CA VAL A 39 -13.38 -11.86 7.93
C VAL A 39 -13.15 -12.86 9.07
N PHE A 40 -12.87 -12.38 10.28
CA PHE A 40 -12.55 -13.25 11.40
C PHE A 40 -13.79 -13.80 12.13
N SER A 41 -14.97 -13.18 11.96
CA SER A 41 -16.23 -13.69 12.51
C SER A 41 -16.97 -14.63 11.55
N GLU A 42 -17.00 -14.31 10.25
CA GLU A 42 -17.90 -14.99 9.30
C GLU A 42 -17.22 -16.02 8.40
N LEU A 43 -15.90 -15.98 8.22
CA LEU A 43 -15.23 -16.79 7.18
C LEU A 43 -15.07 -18.27 7.54
N SER A 44 -14.92 -18.61 8.81
CA SER A 44 -14.52 -19.96 9.19
C SER A 44 -15.18 -20.40 10.49
N PRO A 45 -15.79 -21.60 10.53
CA PRO A 45 -16.28 -22.19 11.77
C PRO A 45 -15.13 -22.63 12.70
N HIS A 46 -13.86 -22.48 12.28
CA HIS A 46 -12.67 -22.76 13.09
C HIS A 46 -11.97 -21.49 13.57
N GLY A 47 -12.59 -20.31 13.36
CA GLY A 47 -12.16 -19.03 13.91
C GLY A 47 -13.05 -18.56 15.05
N VAL A 48 -12.49 -17.73 15.93
CA VAL A 48 -13.27 -17.01 16.95
C VAL A 48 -12.86 -15.55 17.00
N LEU A 49 -13.86 -14.66 17.01
CA LEU A 49 -13.69 -13.23 17.27
C LEU A 49 -14.10 -12.92 18.71
N VAL A 50 -13.24 -12.25 19.47
CA VAL A 50 -13.53 -11.77 20.82
C VAL A 50 -13.16 -10.31 20.96
N SER A 51 -13.89 -9.53 21.76
CA SER A 51 -13.49 -8.15 22.08
C SER A 51 -12.18 -8.15 22.87
N GLY A 52 -11.24 -7.29 22.49
CA GLY A 52 -9.91 -7.17 23.07
C GLY A 52 -9.92 -6.77 24.55
N GLY A 53 -10.95 -6.04 24.99
CA GLY A 53 -11.16 -5.67 26.39
C GLY A 53 -11.54 -6.84 27.31
N ASP A 54 -12.08 -7.92 26.75
CA ASP A 54 -12.62 -9.09 27.48
C ASP A 54 -11.63 -10.26 27.56
N VAL A 55 -10.38 -10.02 27.19
CA VAL A 55 -9.35 -11.05 27.08
C VAL A 55 -8.64 -11.24 28.43
N SER A 56 -8.71 -12.46 28.96
CA SER A 56 -7.98 -12.89 30.15
C SER A 56 -7.11 -14.10 29.88
N LYS A 57 -6.09 -14.32 30.71
CA LYS A 57 -5.24 -15.52 30.69
C LYS A 57 -6.06 -16.81 30.71
N ALA A 58 -7.12 -16.84 31.52
CA ALA A 58 -7.98 -18.01 31.65
C ALA A 58 -8.76 -18.33 30.37
N ARG A 59 -9.20 -17.28 29.66
CA ARG A 59 -9.97 -17.42 28.42
C ARG A 59 -9.08 -17.84 27.25
N LEU A 60 -7.90 -17.22 27.10
CA LEU A 60 -6.99 -17.54 26.00
C LEU A 60 -6.27 -18.87 26.16
N PHE A 61 -5.72 -19.14 27.35
CA PHE A 61 -4.81 -20.26 27.55
C PHE A 61 -5.43 -21.36 28.39
N VAL A 62 -5.64 -21.15 29.68
CA VAL A 62 -6.23 -22.17 30.57
C VAL A 62 -6.82 -21.52 31.81
N ASN A 63 -8.02 -21.97 32.19
CA ASN A 63 -8.57 -21.74 33.52
C ASN A 63 -8.08 -22.81 34.51
N ASN A 64 -7.39 -22.38 35.58
CA ASN A 64 -6.83 -23.28 36.59
C ASN A 64 -7.88 -24.10 37.35
N THR A 65 -9.14 -23.65 37.36
CA THR A 65 -10.22 -24.25 38.17
C THR A 65 -10.99 -25.37 37.42
N GLY A 66 -10.75 -25.61 36.12
CA GLY A 66 -11.66 -26.44 35.31
C GLY A 66 -11.07 -27.36 34.24
N ASN A 67 -9.74 -27.56 34.16
CA ASN A 67 -9.07 -28.43 33.17
C ASN A 67 -9.34 -28.13 31.68
N LYS A 68 -10.13 -27.11 31.33
CA LYS A 68 -10.43 -26.75 29.93
C LYS A 68 -9.30 -25.94 29.32
N ILE A 69 -8.84 -26.38 28.15
CA ILE A 69 -7.94 -25.63 27.28
C ILE A 69 -8.69 -24.40 26.76
N GLY A 70 -8.03 -23.26 26.78
CA GLY A 70 -8.54 -21.97 26.32
C GLY A 70 -8.56 -21.87 24.79
N LEU A 71 -8.94 -20.69 24.29
CA LEU A 71 -9.23 -20.46 22.87
C LEU A 71 -8.08 -20.93 21.95
N VAL A 72 -6.82 -20.66 22.29
CA VAL A 72 -5.69 -20.97 21.39
C VAL A 72 -5.46 -22.46 21.15
N GLY A 73 -5.99 -23.33 22.02
CA GLY A 73 -5.87 -24.78 21.83
C GLY A 73 -7.09 -25.43 21.18
N TYR A 74 -8.14 -24.66 20.87
CA TYR A 74 -9.36 -25.17 20.24
C TYR A 74 -9.58 -24.59 18.83
N TRP A 75 -9.23 -23.33 18.61
CA TRP A 75 -9.48 -22.62 17.35
C TRP A 75 -8.24 -22.58 16.46
N ASP A 76 -8.44 -22.52 15.15
CA ASP A 76 -7.35 -22.29 14.18
C ASP A 76 -6.92 -20.82 14.15
N VAL A 77 -7.86 -19.91 14.43
CA VAL A 77 -7.65 -18.46 14.49
C VAL A 77 -8.36 -17.87 15.71
N VAL A 78 -7.64 -17.08 16.50
CA VAL A 78 -8.20 -16.27 17.58
C VAL A 78 -7.97 -14.81 17.24
N ALA A 79 -9.06 -14.10 16.93
CA ALA A 79 -9.05 -12.69 16.60
C ALA A 79 -9.54 -11.84 17.78
N LEU A 80 -8.75 -10.82 18.13
CA LEU A 80 -9.09 -9.80 19.11
C LEU A 80 -9.55 -8.55 18.36
N ASP A 81 -10.85 -8.27 18.40
CA ASP A 81 -11.41 -7.03 17.84
C ASP A 81 -11.33 -5.89 18.86
N GLU A 82 -11.51 -4.65 18.41
CA GLU A 82 -11.43 -3.45 19.26
C GLU A 82 -10.15 -3.45 20.10
N PHE A 83 -9.04 -3.90 19.49
CA PHE A 83 -7.74 -4.02 20.14
C PHE A 83 -7.06 -2.65 20.34
N GLU A 84 -7.78 -1.55 20.19
CA GLU A 84 -7.40 -0.23 20.66
C GLU A 84 -7.73 -0.01 22.15
N GLN A 85 -7.02 0.89 22.80
CA GLN A 85 -7.26 1.27 24.17
C GLN A 85 -8.38 2.31 24.26
N GLU A 86 -9.49 1.95 24.88
CA GLU A 86 -10.55 2.89 25.24
C GLU A 86 -10.29 3.56 26.61
N LYS A 87 -10.88 4.74 26.81
CA LYS A 87 -10.79 5.41 28.11
C LYS A 87 -11.56 4.60 29.16
N GLY A 88 -10.86 4.08 30.17
CA GLY A 88 -11.45 3.29 31.25
C GLY A 88 -11.33 1.77 31.08
N SER A 89 -10.65 1.28 30.03
CA SER A 89 -10.38 -0.15 29.87
C SER A 89 -9.60 -0.72 31.05
N ARG A 90 -9.84 -2.01 31.35
CA ARG A 90 -9.11 -2.73 32.40
C ARG A 90 -7.62 -2.76 32.06
N ARG A 91 -6.76 -2.56 33.07
CA ARG A 91 -5.31 -2.65 32.91
C ARG A 91 -4.94 -4.05 32.41
N VAL A 92 -4.09 -4.10 31.38
CA VAL A 92 -3.60 -5.35 30.81
C VAL A 92 -2.78 -6.12 31.86
N ASP A 93 -3.07 -7.40 31.99
CA ASP A 93 -2.29 -8.32 32.82
C ASP A 93 -0.91 -8.58 32.18
N GLY A 94 0.15 -8.19 32.88
CA GLY A 94 1.53 -8.37 32.40
C GLY A 94 1.93 -9.84 32.22
N ASP A 95 1.35 -10.75 32.99
CA ASP A 95 1.65 -12.19 32.87
C ASP A 95 0.96 -12.80 31.66
N LEU A 96 -0.24 -12.32 31.30
CA LEU A 96 -0.88 -12.68 30.04
C LEU A 96 0.04 -12.34 28.86
N VAL A 97 0.59 -11.12 28.83
CA VAL A 97 1.49 -10.67 27.74
C VAL A 97 2.73 -11.55 27.65
N LYS A 98 3.34 -11.94 28.78
CA LYS A 98 4.52 -12.85 28.78
C LYS A 98 4.19 -14.24 28.25
N ILE A 99 3.05 -14.81 28.62
CA ILE A 99 2.61 -16.12 28.10
C ILE A 99 2.35 -16.02 26.61
N LEU A 100 1.69 -14.95 26.18
CA LEU A 100 1.41 -14.70 24.77
C LEU A 100 2.70 -14.53 23.95
N GLN A 101 3.71 -13.82 24.47
CA GLN A 101 5.04 -13.72 23.84
C GLN A 101 5.70 -15.09 23.62
N ASN A 102 5.61 -15.99 24.60
CA ASN A 102 6.16 -17.34 24.49
C ASN A 102 5.38 -18.17 23.47
N TYR A 103 4.04 -18.13 23.55
CA TYR A 103 3.15 -18.82 22.62
C TYR A 103 3.35 -18.39 21.17
N MET A 104 3.38 -17.09 20.91
CA MET A 104 3.60 -16.51 19.58
C MET A 104 4.97 -16.84 18.98
N ALA A 105 5.93 -17.26 19.81
CA ALA A 105 7.27 -17.66 19.37
C ALA A 105 7.37 -19.17 19.13
N ASN A 106 6.80 -19.95 20.05
CA ASN A 106 7.11 -21.37 20.22
C ASN A 106 5.90 -22.28 20.02
N GLN A 107 4.74 -21.74 19.64
CA GLN A 107 3.48 -22.50 19.49
C GLN A 107 3.07 -23.26 20.75
N SER A 108 3.53 -22.83 21.92
CA SER A 108 3.34 -23.55 23.16
C SER A 108 3.19 -22.65 24.37
N PHE A 109 2.53 -23.16 25.39
CA PHE A 109 2.36 -22.48 26.66
C PHE A 109 2.38 -23.48 27.82
N ASN A 110 2.81 -23.00 28.99
CA ASN A 110 2.94 -23.84 30.17
C ASN A 110 1.71 -23.72 31.08
N ARG A 111 1.31 -24.85 31.67
CA ARG A 111 0.30 -24.94 32.71
C ARG A 111 0.85 -25.80 33.85
N GLY A 112 1.20 -25.17 34.97
CA GLY A 112 1.84 -25.90 36.08
C GLY A 112 3.17 -26.50 35.62
N LYS A 113 3.26 -27.83 35.57
CA LYS A 113 4.44 -28.57 35.09
C LYS A 113 4.35 -29.05 33.64
N ASP A 114 3.18 -28.95 32.99
CA ASP A 114 2.93 -29.48 31.65
C ASP A 114 3.03 -28.38 30.58
N THR A 115 3.56 -28.73 29.42
CA THR A 115 3.63 -27.85 28.24
C THR A 115 2.63 -28.32 27.20
N TYR A 116 1.77 -27.40 26.74
CA TYR A 116 0.76 -27.65 25.73
C TYR A 116 1.19 -27.02 24.41
N GLN A 117 0.99 -27.74 23.30
CA GLN A 117 1.21 -27.26 21.94
C GLN A 117 -0.11 -26.79 21.34
N ALA A 118 -0.08 -25.70 20.60
CA ALA A 118 -1.22 -25.09 19.95
C ALA A 118 -0.78 -24.31 18.70
N THR A 119 -1.54 -24.44 17.62
CA THR A 119 -1.19 -23.87 16.30
C THR A 119 -2.05 -22.66 15.92
N ALA A 120 -2.92 -22.18 16.81
CA ALA A 120 -3.81 -21.07 16.53
C ALA A 120 -3.04 -19.81 16.12
N SER A 121 -3.50 -19.16 15.07
CA SER A 121 -3.04 -17.85 14.64
C SER A 121 -3.71 -16.76 15.45
N MET A 122 -2.98 -15.67 15.72
CA MET A 122 -3.49 -14.53 16.47
C MET A 122 -3.71 -13.36 15.51
N ALA A 123 -4.93 -12.83 15.47
CA ALA A 123 -5.24 -11.61 14.75
C ALA A 123 -5.60 -10.50 15.73
N PHE A 124 -4.97 -9.33 15.62
CA PHE A 124 -5.26 -8.16 16.43
C PHE A 124 -5.85 -7.10 15.51
N VAL A 125 -7.09 -6.71 15.74
CA VAL A 125 -7.83 -5.78 14.88
C VAL A 125 -8.29 -4.60 15.71
N GLY A 126 -8.01 -3.39 15.25
CA GLY A 126 -8.39 -2.19 16.00
C GLY A 126 -8.37 -0.91 15.18
N ASN A 127 -8.68 0.19 15.84
CA ASN A 127 -8.79 1.51 15.21
C ASN A 127 -7.56 2.40 15.47
N THR A 128 -7.13 3.17 14.46
CA THR A 128 -6.10 4.22 14.64
C THR A 128 -6.67 5.42 15.40
N LYS A 129 -5.91 5.98 16.36
CA LYS A 129 -6.30 7.17 17.14
C LYS A 129 -6.14 8.46 16.34
N HIS A 130 -5.02 8.59 15.62
CA HIS A 130 -4.70 9.76 14.82
C HIS A 130 -4.48 9.43 13.34
N THR A 131 -4.31 10.47 12.52
CA THR A 131 -3.94 10.29 11.11
C THR A 131 -2.51 9.76 11.01
N VAL A 132 -2.22 9.01 9.95
CA VAL A 132 -0.90 8.40 9.75
C VAL A 132 0.25 9.42 9.78
N PRO A 133 0.17 10.58 9.10
CA PRO A 133 1.23 11.60 9.19
C PRO A 133 1.45 12.14 10.62
N TYR A 134 0.41 12.23 11.43
CA TYR A 134 0.54 12.63 12.83
C TYR A 134 1.29 11.56 13.64
N MET A 135 0.90 10.29 13.49
CA MET A 135 1.54 9.18 14.21
C MET A 135 3.02 9.04 13.85
N LEU A 136 3.36 9.14 12.56
CA LEU A 136 4.74 9.07 12.09
C LEU A 136 5.63 10.20 12.63
N LYS A 137 5.05 11.37 12.90
CA LYS A 137 5.79 12.53 13.41
C LYS A 137 5.92 12.54 14.93
N ASN A 138 4.84 12.21 15.64
CA ASN A 138 4.72 12.51 17.07
C ASN A 138 4.77 11.26 17.97
N THR A 139 4.46 10.08 17.44
CA THR A 139 4.31 8.84 18.21
C THR A 139 4.84 7.63 17.42
N HIS A 140 3.98 6.65 17.13
CA HIS A 140 4.25 5.44 16.37
C HIS A 140 2.92 4.76 15.98
N LEU A 141 2.92 3.88 14.97
CA LEU A 141 1.69 3.27 14.44
C LEU A 141 0.96 2.35 15.45
N PHE A 142 1.66 1.84 16.47
CA PHE A 142 1.04 1.04 17.54
C PHE A 142 0.40 1.88 18.67
N GLU A 143 0.32 3.21 18.58
CA GLU A 143 -0.15 4.07 19.70
C GLU A 143 -1.58 3.77 20.16
N SER A 144 -2.36 3.14 19.28
CA SER A 144 -3.74 2.78 19.55
C SER A 144 -3.87 1.63 20.51
N ILE A 145 -2.95 0.65 20.49
CA ILE A 145 -3.11 -0.59 21.26
C ILE A 145 -2.87 -0.34 22.76
N PRO A 146 -3.36 -1.21 23.66
CA PRO A 146 -3.15 -1.04 25.09
C PRO A 146 -1.66 -1.05 25.48
N GLU A 147 -1.26 -0.10 26.34
CA GLU A 147 0.14 0.10 26.77
C GLU A 147 0.86 -1.17 27.25
N GLY A 148 0.14 -2.12 27.86
CA GLY A 148 0.73 -3.38 28.33
C GLY A 148 1.33 -4.24 27.21
N TYR A 149 0.85 -4.08 25.97
CA TYR A 149 1.33 -4.76 24.77
C TYR A 149 2.41 -3.97 24.01
N ILE A 150 2.59 -2.66 24.30
CA ILE A 150 3.63 -1.82 23.69
C ILE A 150 4.98 -2.16 24.33
N LYS A 151 5.52 -3.32 23.96
CA LYS A 151 6.81 -3.86 24.42
C LYS A 151 7.52 -4.47 23.23
N GLY A 152 8.81 -4.16 23.07
CA GLY A 152 9.62 -4.67 21.97
C GLY A 152 9.53 -6.19 21.80
N ALA A 153 9.62 -6.94 22.90
CA ALA A 153 9.51 -8.40 22.90
C ALA A 153 8.14 -8.95 22.42
N PHE A 154 7.04 -8.21 22.60
CA PHE A 154 5.72 -8.60 22.08
C PHE A 154 5.57 -8.19 20.62
N LEU A 155 5.83 -6.93 20.31
CA LEU A 155 5.65 -6.39 18.95
C LEU A 155 6.57 -7.08 17.93
N ASP A 156 7.77 -7.48 18.31
CA ASP A 156 8.68 -8.26 17.47
C ASP A 156 8.14 -9.66 17.10
N ARG A 157 7.08 -10.14 17.77
CA ARG A 157 6.39 -11.40 17.42
C ARG A 157 5.31 -11.21 16.35
N ILE A 158 4.93 -9.99 16.02
CA ILE A 158 3.97 -9.71 14.95
C ILE A 158 4.64 -9.99 13.61
N HIS A 159 4.08 -10.91 12.83
CA HIS A 159 4.64 -11.23 11.51
C HIS A 159 4.32 -10.14 10.49
N MET A 160 3.10 -9.59 10.54
CA MET A 160 2.64 -8.63 9.55
C MET A 160 1.73 -7.56 10.16
N TYR A 161 2.04 -6.31 9.84
CA TYR A 161 1.17 -5.16 10.10
C TYR A 161 0.50 -4.73 8.78
N ILE A 162 -0.81 -4.83 8.74
CA ILE A 162 -1.64 -4.37 7.61
C ILE A 162 -2.11 -2.93 7.82
N PRO A 163 -1.89 -2.04 6.82
CA PRO A 163 -2.28 -0.64 6.89
C PRO A 163 -3.77 -0.49 6.60
N GLY A 164 -4.63 -0.71 7.61
CA GLY A 164 -6.09 -0.65 7.45
C GLY A 164 -6.61 0.71 6.96
N TRP A 165 -5.83 1.79 7.07
CA TRP A 165 -6.13 3.13 6.51
C TRP A 165 -6.08 3.22 5.00
N GLU A 166 -5.48 2.24 4.32
CA GLU A 166 -5.49 2.18 2.86
C GLU A 166 -6.78 1.59 2.31
N VAL A 167 -7.49 0.82 3.13
CA VAL A 167 -8.76 0.19 2.77
C VAL A 167 -9.85 1.24 2.69
N ARG A 168 -10.51 1.29 1.53
CA ARG A 168 -11.69 2.14 1.32
C ARG A 168 -12.83 1.68 2.22
N ILE A 169 -13.65 2.62 2.69
CA ILE A 169 -14.84 2.28 3.47
C ILE A 169 -15.76 1.46 2.58
N LEU A 170 -16.19 0.29 3.06
CA LEU A 170 -17.07 -0.59 2.29
C LEU A 170 -18.44 0.10 2.12
N LYS A 171 -18.89 0.19 0.87
CA LYS A 171 -20.20 0.74 0.49
C LYS A 171 -21.01 -0.33 -0.22
N ASN A 172 -22.32 -0.14 -0.37
CA ASN A 172 -23.19 -1.15 -0.97
C ASN A 172 -22.80 -1.55 -2.40
N GLU A 173 -22.11 -0.67 -3.13
CA GLU A 173 -21.65 -0.93 -4.50
C GLU A 173 -20.54 -1.99 -4.56
N VAL A 174 -19.90 -2.35 -3.44
CA VAL A 174 -18.83 -3.36 -3.42
C VAL A 174 -19.35 -4.80 -3.32
N PHE A 175 -20.66 -5.00 -3.10
CA PHE A 175 -21.27 -6.33 -3.07
C PHE A 175 -21.30 -6.95 -4.48
N SER A 176 -20.88 -8.21 -4.58
CA SER A 176 -20.94 -8.95 -5.83
C SER A 176 -22.38 -9.39 -6.13
N LEU A 177 -22.78 -9.32 -7.39
CA LEU A 177 -24.02 -9.94 -7.90
C LEU A 177 -23.77 -11.33 -8.49
N GLU A 178 -22.51 -11.78 -8.52
CA GLU A 178 -22.09 -13.05 -9.08
C GLU A 178 -22.05 -14.17 -8.04
N TYR A 179 -21.86 -15.41 -8.51
CA TYR A 179 -21.70 -16.58 -7.66
C TYR A 179 -20.45 -16.47 -6.77
N GLY A 180 -20.60 -16.81 -5.50
CA GLY A 180 -19.51 -16.95 -4.54
C GLY A 180 -19.29 -18.40 -4.11
N PHE A 181 -18.12 -18.70 -3.56
CA PHE A 181 -17.90 -19.96 -2.87
C PHE A 181 -18.70 -20.03 -1.58
N ILE A 182 -19.21 -21.22 -1.26
CA ILE A 182 -19.76 -21.48 0.07
C ILE A 182 -18.62 -21.37 1.08
N VAL A 183 -18.83 -20.53 2.09
CA VAL A 183 -17.80 -20.13 3.06
C VAL A 183 -17.26 -21.33 3.84
N ASP A 184 -18.12 -22.27 4.24
CA ASP A 184 -17.70 -23.50 4.94
C ASP A 184 -16.74 -24.35 4.11
N TYR A 185 -16.98 -24.47 2.81
CA TYR A 185 -16.11 -25.22 1.91
C TYR A 185 -14.75 -24.54 1.75
N LEU A 186 -14.74 -23.22 1.59
CA LEU A 186 -13.50 -22.44 1.57
C LEU A 186 -12.72 -22.59 2.88
N ALA A 187 -13.41 -22.56 4.03
CA ALA A 187 -12.78 -22.71 5.34
C ALA A 187 -12.03 -24.04 5.50
N GLU A 188 -12.63 -25.16 5.05
CA GLU A 188 -11.96 -26.46 5.07
C GLU A 188 -10.74 -26.51 4.15
N ILE A 189 -10.81 -25.88 2.97
CA ILE A 189 -9.64 -25.76 2.07
C ILE A 189 -8.52 -24.99 2.75
N LEU A 190 -8.82 -23.83 3.34
CA LEU A 190 -7.81 -23.01 4.03
C LEU A 190 -7.16 -23.79 5.18
N ARG A 191 -7.96 -24.53 5.95
CA ARG A 191 -7.49 -25.38 7.04
C ARG A 191 -6.59 -26.52 6.54
N GLU A 192 -6.93 -27.16 5.42
CA GLU A 192 -6.06 -28.19 4.82
C GLU A 192 -4.72 -27.58 4.35
N LEU A 193 -4.76 -26.39 3.74
CA LEU A 193 -3.56 -25.67 3.28
C LEU A 193 -2.62 -25.25 4.43
N ARG A 194 -3.09 -25.18 5.69
CA ARG A 194 -2.22 -24.96 6.86
C ARG A 194 -1.15 -26.05 7.02
N LYS A 195 -1.37 -27.25 6.47
CA LYS A 195 -0.42 -28.37 6.55
C LYS A 195 0.74 -28.25 5.57
N ALA A 196 0.60 -27.43 4.52
CA ALA A 196 1.65 -27.21 3.54
C ALA A 196 2.55 -26.03 3.94
N ASP A 197 3.78 -25.98 3.43
CA ASP A 197 4.71 -24.85 3.60
C ASP A 197 5.22 -24.40 2.23
N TYR A 198 4.96 -23.14 1.88
CA TYR A 198 5.34 -22.57 0.58
C TYR A 198 6.54 -21.63 0.72
N SER A 199 7.10 -21.46 1.92
CA SER A 199 8.19 -20.52 2.18
C SER A 199 9.46 -20.82 1.38
N GLY A 200 9.75 -22.10 1.12
CA GLY A 200 10.92 -22.55 0.37
C GLY A 200 10.91 -22.16 -1.12
N ILE A 201 9.78 -21.70 -1.67
CA ILE A 201 9.72 -21.19 -3.04
C ILE A 201 10.67 -19.99 -3.19
N LEU A 202 10.75 -19.12 -2.18
CA LEU A 202 11.59 -17.92 -2.21
C LEU A 202 13.07 -18.22 -2.46
N ASP A 203 13.58 -19.34 -1.93
CA ASP A 203 15.00 -19.68 -1.98
C ASP A 203 15.49 -19.92 -3.42
N LYS A 204 14.58 -20.15 -4.39
CA LYS A 204 14.92 -20.25 -5.82
C LYS A 204 15.06 -18.89 -6.50
N HIS A 205 14.39 -17.85 -5.99
CA HIS A 205 14.25 -16.56 -6.67
C HIS A 205 15.08 -15.45 -6.05
N VAL A 206 15.26 -15.45 -4.72
CA VAL A 206 15.86 -14.32 -4.00
C VAL A 206 16.82 -14.75 -2.90
N GLU A 207 17.65 -13.80 -2.48
CA GLU A 207 18.43 -13.86 -1.26
C GLU A 207 18.08 -12.67 -0.36
N LEU A 208 17.54 -12.94 0.83
CA LEU A 208 17.21 -11.91 1.82
C LEU A 208 18.48 -11.42 2.51
N ASP A 209 18.52 -10.13 2.86
CA ASP A 209 19.69 -9.53 3.49
C ASP A 209 20.17 -10.27 4.76
N GLY A 210 21.49 -10.29 4.93
CA GLY A 210 22.17 -10.97 6.03
C GLY A 210 21.83 -10.39 7.41
N SER A 211 21.58 -9.08 7.50
CA SER A 211 21.27 -8.38 8.76
C SER A 211 19.90 -8.74 9.33
N LEU A 212 18.96 -9.23 8.50
CA LEU A 212 17.62 -9.62 8.96
C LEU A 212 17.71 -10.74 9.99
N SER A 213 17.13 -10.52 11.17
CA SER A 213 17.09 -11.53 12.22
C SER A 213 16.30 -12.77 11.77
N THR A 214 16.49 -13.90 12.46
CA THR A 214 15.68 -15.11 12.20
C THR A 214 14.18 -14.83 12.29
N ARG A 215 13.75 -13.95 13.20
CA ARG A 215 12.34 -13.57 13.35
C ARG A 215 11.83 -12.75 12.17
N ASP A 216 12.65 -11.81 11.68
CA ASP A 216 12.32 -11.03 10.49
C ASP A 216 12.19 -11.96 9.28
N LYS A 217 13.14 -12.87 9.07
CA LYS A 217 13.11 -13.87 7.99
C LYS A 217 11.89 -14.79 8.09
N THR A 218 11.55 -15.29 9.29
CA THR A 218 10.37 -16.13 9.51
C THR A 218 9.08 -15.36 9.24
N ALA A 219 8.96 -14.13 9.71
CA ALA A 219 7.78 -13.29 9.48
C ALA A 219 7.52 -13.04 7.98
N ILE A 220 8.58 -12.70 7.22
CA ILE A 220 8.52 -12.50 5.77
C ILE A 220 8.12 -13.81 5.07
N ARG A 221 8.81 -14.91 5.39
CA ARG A 221 8.56 -16.23 4.79
C ARG A 221 7.15 -16.74 5.03
N LYS A 222 6.62 -16.62 6.26
CA LYS A 222 5.24 -17.02 6.58
C LYS A 222 4.22 -16.13 5.87
N SER A 223 4.46 -14.82 5.82
CA SER A 223 3.57 -13.88 5.12
C SER A 223 3.52 -14.20 3.61
N PHE A 224 4.68 -14.45 2.99
CA PHE A 224 4.77 -14.89 1.60
C PHE A 224 4.06 -16.24 1.39
N SER A 225 4.35 -17.24 2.23
CA SER A 225 3.73 -18.57 2.14
C SER A 225 2.20 -18.48 2.21
N GLY A 226 1.67 -17.67 3.14
CA GLY A 226 0.23 -17.45 3.27
C GLY A 226 -0.38 -16.83 2.01
N MET A 227 0.23 -15.78 1.45
CA MET A 227 -0.23 -15.17 0.21
C MET A 227 -0.14 -16.14 -0.98
N ALA A 228 0.95 -16.91 -1.07
CA ALA A 228 1.17 -17.87 -2.14
C ALA A 228 0.15 -19.02 -2.10
N LYS A 229 -0.21 -19.53 -0.91
CA LYS A 229 -1.28 -20.53 -0.75
C LYS A 229 -2.65 -20.00 -1.20
N LEU A 230 -2.94 -18.73 -0.93
CA LEU A 230 -4.23 -18.12 -1.24
C LEU A 230 -4.38 -17.81 -2.75
N LEU A 231 -3.32 -17.34 -3.40
CA LEU A 231 -3.37 -16.88 -4.80
C LEU A 231 -2.88 -17.94 -5.79
N TYR A 232 -1.92 -18.78 -5.38
CA TYR A 232 -1.26 -19.79 -6.20
C TYR A 232 -1.22 -21.15 -5.50
N PRO A 233 -2.38 -21.73 -5.10
CA PRO A 233 -2.44 -23.02 -4.41
C PRO A 233 -1.91 -24.20 -5.24
N HIS A 234 -1.70 -24.00 -6.54
CA HIS A 234 -1.15 -24.96 -7.49
C HIS A 234 0.39 -24.88 -7.61
N HIS A 235 1.05 -23.99 -6.84
CA HIS A 235 2.51 -23.81 -6.77
C HIS A 235 3.17 -23.23 -8.04
N GLU A 236 2.40 -22.80 -9.04
CA GLU A 236 2.95 -22.19 -10.24
C GLU A 236 2.92 -20.66 -10.09
N MET A 237 4.11 -20.07 -10.01
CA MET A 237 4.29 -18.62 -9.99
C MET A 237 5.48 -18.27 -10.88
N ASN A 238 5.32 -17.23 -11.69
CA ASN A 238 6.47 -16.64 -12.38
C ASN A 238 7.27 -15.74 -11.41
N GLN A 239 8.45 -15.30 -11.84
CA GLN A 239 9.33 -14.49 -10.98
C GLN A 239 8.68 -13.17 -10.56
N GLU A 240 7.98 -12.48 -11.45
CA GLU A 240 7.29 -11.21 -11.14
C GLU A 240 6.26 -11.38 -10.02
N GLN A 241 5.45 -12.44 -10.10
CA GLN A 241 4.46 -12.79 -9.08
C GLN A 241 5.11 -13.11 -7.73
N VAL A 242 6.22 -13.87 -7.73
CA VAL A 242 6.97 -14.15 -6.49
C VAL A 242 7.48 -12.86 -5.85
N LEU A 243 8.10 -11.98 -6.65
CA LEU A 243 8.65 -10.71 -6.17
C LEU A 243 7.55 -9.78 -5.66
N GLU A 244 6.40 -9.78 -6.32
CA GLU A 244 5.24 -8.99 -5.89
C GLU A 244 4.70 -9.43 -4.52
N LEU A 245 4.51 -10.74 -4.30
CA LEU A 245 4.08 -11.25 -2.99
C LEU A 245 5.16 -11.00 -1.92
N LEU A 246 6.43 -11.14 -2.29
CA LEU A 246 7.56 -10.88 -1.39
C LEU A 246 7.63 -9.42 -0.98
N ASN A 247 7.48 -8.47 -1.90
CA ASN A 247 7.49 -7.04 -1.62
C ASN A 247 6.41 -6.69 -0.59
N PHE A 248 5.19 -7.21 -0.77
CA PHE A 248 4.09 -6.99 0.17
C PHE A 248 4.36 -7.62 1.55
N ALA A 249 4.94 -8.83 1.60
CA ALA A 249 5.33 -9.50 2.84
C ALA A 249 6.43 -8.73 3.60
N ILE A 250 7.46 -8.25 2.88
CA ILE A 250 8.54 -7.43 3.43
C ILE A 250 7.99 -6.13 3.97
N GLU A 251 7.14 -5.44 3.21
CA GLU A 251 6.54 -4.18 3.63
C GLU A 251 5.78 -4.33 4.96
N GLY A 252 4.97 -5.39 5.08
CA GLY A 252 4.21 -5.68 6.30
C GLY A 252 5.08 -5.95 7.52
N ARG A 253 6.24 -6.61 7.37
CA ARG A 253 7.19 -6.84 8.46
C ARG A 253 8.05 -5.61 8.75
N LYS A 254 8.48 -4.89 7.71
CA LYS A 254 9.23 -3.64 7.83
C LYS A 254 8.45 -2.62 8.63
N ARG A 255 7.14 -2.49 8.39
CA ARG A 255 6.24 -1.63 9.17
C ARG A 255 6.33 -1.92 10.68
N VAL A 256 6.33 -3.19 11.10
CA VAL A 256 6.52 -3.58 12.51
C VAL A 256 7.89 -3.13 13.02
N LYS A 257 8.95 -3.45 12.28
CA LYS A 257 10.34 -3.17 12.70
C LYS A 257 10.65 -1.68 12.78
N ASP A 258 10.14 -0.90 11.84
CA ASP A 258 10.29 0.55 11.83
C ASP A 258 9.68 1.18 13.09
N GLN A 259 8.54 0.67 13.58
CA GLN A 259 7.96 1.15 14.83
C GLN A 259 8.76 0.67 16.05
N LEU A 260 9.34 -0.53 16.01
CA LEU A 260 10.21 -1.03 17.07
C LEU A 260 11.41 -0.12 17.30
N TYR A 261 12.01 0.43 16.24
CA TYR A 261 13.10 1.40 16.38
C TYR A 261 12.68 2.69 17.07
N ILE A 262 11.39 3.05 17.03
CA ILE A 262 10.85 4.22 17.74
C ILE A 262 10.55 3.86 19.20
N ILE A 263 9.92 2.70 19.43
CA ILE A 263 9.39 2.27 20.73
C ILE A 263 10.47 1.74 21.68
N ASP A 264 11.50 1.06 21.15
CA ASP A 264 12.49 0.35 21.93
C ASP A 264 13.90 0.60 21.36
N GLU A 265 14.67 1.43 22.07
CA GLU A 265 15.99 1.87 21.63
C GLU A 265 16.99 0.73 21.47
N THR A 266 16.76 -0.41 22.14
CA THR A 266 17.65 -1.58 22.05
C THR A 266 17.75 -2.13 20.62
N PHE A 267 16.70 -1.95 19.82
CA PHE A 267 16.70 -2.36 18.42
C PHE A 267 17.60 -1.47 17.55
N ARG A 268 17.89 -0.22 17.95
CA ARG A 268 18.76 0.70 17.18
C ARG A 268 20.23 0.29 17.19
N ASN A 269 20.62 -0.61 18.11
CA ASN A 269 22.01 -1.07 18.22
C ASN A 269 22.43 -1.95 17.03
N GLU A 270 21.47 -2.69 16.45
CA GLU A 270 21.69 -3.58 15.31
C GLU A 270 20.58 -3.33 14.26
N PRO A 271 20.66 -2.22 13.50
CA PRO A 271 19.68 -1.93 12.47
C PRO A 271 19.75 -3.00 11.37
N VAL A 272 18.59 -3.33 10.81
CA VAL A 272 18.47 -4.31 9.74
C VAL A 272 18.01 -3.63 8.47
N GLU A 273 18.50 -4.10 7.33
CA GLU A 273 18.10 -3.62 6.03
C GLU A 273 17.06 -4.56 5.42
N PHE A 274 15.85 -4.04 5.21
CA PHE A 274 14.80 -4.76 4.48
C PHE A 274 15.05 -4.66 2.98
N ARG A 275 16.02 -5.45 2.51
CA ARG A 275 16.36 -5.59 1.10
C ARG A 275 16.54 -7.05 0.73
N TYR A 276 16.51 -7.33 -0.57
CA TYR A 276 16.84 -8.64 -1.11
C TYR A 276 17.49 -8.52 -2.48
N VAL A 277 18.24 -9.55 -2.85
CA VAL A 277 18.88 -9.69 -4.16
C VAL A 277 18.07 -10.68 -4.99
N ILE A 278 17.75 -10.30 -6.23
CA ILE A 278 17.13 -11.19 -7.21
C ILE A 278 18.21 -12.10 -7.79
N LYS A 279 18.08 -13.43 -7.64
CA LYS A 279 19.13 -14.38 -8.05
C LYS A 279 19.38 -14.39 -9.56
N SER A 280 18.36 -14.17 -10.38
CA SER A 280 18.49 -14.23 -11.84
C SER A 280 19.18 -13.01 -12.45
N SER A 281 19.07 -11.83 -11.83
CA SER A 281 19.64 -10.58 -12.36
C SER A 281 20.76 -9.99 -11.50
N GLY A 282 20.89 -10.40 -10.24
CA GLY A 282 21.73 -9.75 -9.24
C GLY A 282 21.22 -8.38 -8.79
N ALA A 283 20.01 -7.96 -9.24
CA ALA A 283 19.45 -6.68 -8.88
C ALA A 283 19.03 -6.64 -7.41
N GLU A 284 19.39 -5.57 -6.72
CA GLU A 284 18.96 -5.30 -5.35
C GLU A 284 17.61 -4.58 -5.35
N VAL A 285 16.71 -5.01 -4.47
CA VAL A 285 15.40 -4.36 -4.27
C VAL A 285 15.27 -3.99 -2.80
N LEU A 286 14.85 -2.75 -2.55
CA LEU A 286 14.65 -2.19 -1.22
C LEU A 286 13.19 -1.79 -1.03
N PRO A 287 12.29 -2.71 -0.63
CA PRO A 287 10.89 -2.35 -0.41
C PRO A 287 10.73 -1.34 0.73
N GLU A 288 9.90 -0.32 0.49
CA GLU A 288 9.59 0.71 1.48
C GLU A 288 8.07 0.78 1.72
N THR A 289 7.71 1.19 2.93
CA THR A 289 6.33 1.36 3.37
C THR A 289 5.72 2.59 2.72
N LEU A 290 4.48 2.45 2.22
CA LEU A 290 3.82 3.52 1.49
C LEU A 290 3.62 4.77 2.35
N GLU A 291 3.34 4.61 3.64
CA GLU A 291 3.17 5.73 4.55
C GLU A 291 4.43 6.58 4.73
N LYS A 292 5.63 5.97 4.69
CA LYS A 292 6.90 6.71 4.73
C LYS A 292 7.15 7.47 3.44
N LEU A 293 6.89 6.85 2.28
CA LEU A 293 7.00 7.51 0.99
C LEU A 293 6.07 8.73 0.91
N ASN A 294 4.82 8.57 1.31
CA ASN A 294 3.82 9.64 1.35
C ASN A 294 4.23 10.75 2.32
N TYR A 295 4.72 10.39 3.52
CA TYR A 295 5.15 11.37 4.53
C TYR A 295 6.38 12.16 4.10
N ALA A 296 7.41 11.49 3.56
CA ALA A 296 8.62 12.14 3.05
C ALA A 296 8.28 13.12 1.93
N THR A 297 7.40 12.71 1.01
CA THR A 297 6.95 13.56 -0.09
C THR A 297 6.16 14.77 0.40
N ALA A 298 5.28 14.60 1.38
CA ALA A 298 4.53 15.70 1.97
C ALA A 298 5.44 16.69 2.74
N LYS A 299 6.47 16.17 3.42
CA LYS A 299 7.46 17.00 4.12
C LYS A 299 8.30 17.83 3.14
N ALA A 300 8.79 17.20 2.09
CA ALA A 300 9.57 17.87 1.04
C ALA A 300 8.77 18.99 0.36
N ASN A 301 7.46 18.79 0.13
CA ASN A 301 6.59 19.85 -0.39
C ASN A 301 6.52 21.06 0.51
N ARG A 302 6.30 20.81 1.80
CA ARG A 302 6.17 21.87 2.77
C ARG A 302 7.47 22.66 2.91
N GLU A 303 8.61 21.99 2.87
CA GLU A 303 9.93 22.63 2.91
C GLU A 303 10.15 23.52 1.66
N LYS A 304 9.70 23.09 0.48
CA LYS A 304 9.71 23.90 -0.75
C LYS A 304 8.79 25.13 -0.66
N GLU A 305 7.54 24.94 -0.22
CA GLU A 305 6.57 26.03 -0.02
C GLU A 305 7.08 27.08 1.00
N GLU A 306 7.69 26.64 2.12
CA GLU A 306 8.24 27.53 3.15
C GLU A 306 9.53 28.24 2.70
N SER A 307 10.30 27.65 1.78
CA SER A 307 11.51 28.26 1.21
C SER A 307 11.23 29.34 0.15
N GLY A 308 9.97 29.49 -0.29
CA GLY A 308 9.57 30.51 -1.26
C GLY A 308 9.98 30.20 -2.72
N GLU A 309 10.41 28.98 -3.02
CA GLU A 309 10.72 28.52 -4.40
C GLU A 309 9.47 28.43 -5.30
N ASP A 310 8.27 28.71 -4.79
CA ASP A 310 7.01 28.78 -5.55
C ASP A 310 6.63 30.21 -6.02
N GLY A 311 7.50 31.20 -5.83
CA GLY A 311 7.34 32.52 -6.47
C GLY A 311 7.77 32.50 -7.96
N PRO A 312 7.20 33.37 -8.82
CA PRO A 312 7.55 33.45 -10.25
C PRO A 312 8.99 33.92 -10.54
N GLU A 313 9.82 34.09 -9.51
CA GLU A 313 11.25 34.40 -9.61
C GLU A 313 12.08 33.32 -8.90
N SER A 314 11.88 32.05 -9.25
CA SER A 314 12.87 31.00 -8.98
C SER A 314 13.97 31.12 -10.04
N THR A 315 14.95 31.99 -9.76
CA THR A 315 16.22 32.05 -10.50
C THR A 315 16.79 30.65 -10.67
N ALA A 316 16.80 30.15 -11.90
CA ALA A 316 17.61 29.06 -12.46
C ALA A 316 18.51 28.35 -11.43
N SER A 317 17.92 27.54 -10.54
CA SER A 317 18.72 26.54 -9.84
C SER A 317 19.03 25.48 -10.88
N SER A 318 20.32 25.29 -11.19
CA SER A 318 20.75 24.34 -12.20
C SER A 318 20.51 22.91 -11.71
N VAL A 319 19.25 22.48 -11.69
CA VAL A 319 18.89 21.08 -11.44
C VAL A 319 19.43 20.30 -12.62
N LYS A 320 20.48 19.51 -12.38
CA LYS A 320 21.10 18.71 -13.43
C LYS A 320 20.24 17.48 -13.69
N LEU A 321 19.18 17.65 -14.48
CA LEU A 321 18.24 16.60 -14.84
C LEU A 321 18.97 15.41 -15.51
N GLN A 322 18.59 14.20 -15.12
CA GLN A 322 19.17 12.95 -15.61
C GLN A 322 18.06 12.02 -16.10
N PRO A 323 18.34 11.18 -17.12
CA PRO A 323 17.46 10.07 -17.44
C PRO A 323 17.31 9.13 -16.24
N HIS A 324 16.07 8.79 -15.89
CA HIS A 324 15.76 7.84 -14.83
C HIS A 324 14.37 7.23 -15.04
N GLN A 325 14.00 6.30 -14.16
CA GLN A 325 12.67 5.74 -14.09
C GLN A 325 12.07 6.05 -12.71
N THR A 326 10.80 6.42 -12.69
CA THR A 326 10.00 6.61 -11.48
C THR A 326 8.90 5.57 -11.46
N ILE A 327 8.80 4.83 -10.36
CA ILE A 327 7.73 3.86 -10.13
C ILE A 327 6.72 4.51 -9.18
N LEU A 328 5.47 4.61 -9.64
CA LEU A 328 4.34 5.04 -8.83
C LEU A 328 3.61 3.81 -8.31
N TYR A 329 3.24 3.84 -7.03
CA TYR A 329 2.51 2.75 -6.38
C TYR A 329 1.02 3.07 -6.25
N ASP A 330 0.20 2.03 -6.26
CA ASP A 330 -1.22 2.13 -5.90
C ASP A 330 -1.35 2.82 -4.53
N ASN A 331 -2.33 3.75 -4.41
CA ASN A 331 -2.58 4.58 -3.23
C ASN A 331 -1.49 5.62 -2.88
N GLN A 332 -0.40 5.74 -3.63
CA GLN A 332 0.62 6.75 -3.37
C GLN A 332 0.03 8.17 -3.47
N THR A 333 0.40 9.04 -2.54
CA THR A 333 0.02 10.45 -2.52
C THR A 333 1.28 11.32 -2.58
N GLY A 334 1.12 12.61 -2.82
CA GLY A 334 2.22 13.55 -2.98
C GLY A 334 2.78 13.56 -4.40
N VAL A 335 2.04 13.05 -5.39
CA VAL A 335 2.44 13.09 -6.80
C VAL A 335 1.58 14.14 -7.51
N SER A 336 2.20 14.93 -8.38
CA SER A 336 1.52 15.93 -9.21
C SER A 336 2.23 16.04 -10.55
N TYR A 337 1.55 16.57 -11.57
CA TYR A 337 2.20 16.83 -12.85
C TYR A 337 3.35 17.81 -12.73
N LYS A 338 3.23 18.81 -11.85
CA LYS A 338 4.34 19.73 -11.56
C LYS A 338 5.59 18.96 -11.15
N LYS A 339 5.48 18.04 -10.18
CA LYS A 339 6.63 17.23 -9.72
C LYS A 339 7.15 16.25 -10.74
N LEU A 340 6.27 15.68 -11.55
CA LEU A 340 6.66 14.68 -12.52
C LEU A 340 7.29 15.33 -13.75
N PHE A 341 6.83 16.50 -14.17
CA PHE A 341 7.09 16.99 -15.52
C PHE A 341 7.65 18.41 -15.60
N ALA A 342 7.40 19.30 -14.64
CA ALA A 342 7.72 20.73 -14.79
C ALA A 342 9.20 20.97 -15.12
N ASP A 343 10.12 20.50 -14.26
CA ASP A 343 11.56 20.70 -14.46
C ASP A 343 12.03 20.15 -15.82
N TYR A 344 11.46 19.02 -16.28
CA TYR A 344 11.83 18.38 -17.55
C TYR A 344 11.28 19.10 -18.79
N LEU A 345 10.19 19.85 -18.63
CA LEU A 345 9.54 20.57 -19.71
C LEU A 345 9.84 22.08 -19.64
N GLU A 346 10.72 22.50 -18.73
CA GLU A 346 11.14 23.89 -18.60
C GLU A 346 11.84 24.36 -19.89
N GLY A 347 11.45 25.55 -20.36
CA GLY A 347 11.96 26.16 -21.59
C GLY A 347 11.56 25.46 -22.89
N ALA A 348 10.66 24.47 -22.85
CA ALA A 348 10.13 23.85 -24.07
C ALA A 348 9.09 24.75 -24.73
N THR A 349 9.18 24.94 -26.05
CA THR A 349 8.23 25.75 -26.83
C THR A 349 7.29 24.89 -27.66
N GLU A 350 7.73 23.70 -28.04
CA GLU A 350 6.93 22.69 -28.74
C GLU A 350 6.90 21.38 -27.93
N ILE A 351 5.69 20.94 -27.59
CA ILE A 351 5.44 19.70 -26.86
C ILE A 351 4.43 18.85 -27.61
N THR A 352 4.74 17.57 -27.83
CA THR A 352 3.80 16.56 -28.29
C THR A 352 3.42 15.64 -27.13
N LEU A 353 2.14 15.57 -26.80
CA LEU A 353 1.55 14.59 -25.88
C LEU A 353 0.81 13.54 -26.69
N GLN A 354 1.32 12.30 -26.69
CA GLN A 354 0.59 11.15 -27.20
C GLN A 354 -0.05 10.39 -26.03
N ASP A 355 -1.39 10.41 -25.96
CA ASP A 355 -2.18 9.64 -24.99
C ASP A 355 -3.51 9.20 -25.63
N PRO A 356 -3.64 7.91 -26.04
CA PRO A 356 -4.80 7.44 -26.78
C PRO A 356 -6.07 7.35 -25.94
N TYR A 357 -6.02 7.69 -24.65
CA TYR A 357 -7.15 7.55 -23.74
C TYR A 357 -7.71 8.89 -23.28
N ILE A 358 -7.44 10.02 -23.91
CA ILE A 358 -8.14 11.27 -23.57
C ILE A 358 -9.53 11.26 -24.23
N ARG A 359 -10.53 10.75 -23.51
CA ARG A 359 -11.89 10.48 -24.03
C ARG A 359 -13.02 10.93 -23.11
N LEU A 360 -12.83 10.77 -21.80
CA LEU A 360 -13.84 10.97 -20.77
C LEU A 360 -13.61 12.32 -20.06
N PRO A 361 -14.65 12.94 -19.46
CA PRO A 361 -14.53 14.26 -18.85
C PRO A 361 -13.41 14.39 -17.80
N TYR A 362 -13.17 13.34 -17.00
CA TYR A 362 -12.07 13.37 -16.01
C TYR A 362 -10.68 13.29 -16.65
N GLN A 363 -10.55 12.74 -17.86
CA GLN A 363 -9.30 12.67 -18.60
C GLN A 363 -9.00 14.03 -19.25
N PHE A 364 -10.02 14.73 -19.75
CA PHE A 364 -9.89 16.14 -20.13
C PHE A 364 -9.55 17.03 -18.93
N LYS A 365 -10.10 16.77 -17.74
CA LYS A 365 -9.66 17.47 -16.52
C LYS A 365 -8.18 17.21 -16.20
N ASN A 366 -7.71 15.97 -16.36
CA ASN A 366 -6.29 15.66 -16.23
C ASN A 366 -5.44 16.41 -17.29
N LEU A 367 -5.90 16.50 -18.55
CA LEU A 367 -5.23 17.29 -19.57
C LEU A 367 -5.21 18.79 -19.21
N LEU A 368 -6.31 19.33 -18.68
CA LEU A 368 -6.37 20.72 -18.21
C LEU A 368 -5.35 20.99 -17.10
N GLU A 369 -5.28 20.10 -16.10
CA GLU A 369 -4.29 20.21 -15.03
C GLU A 369 -2.84 20.14 -15.56
N PHE A 370 -2.61 19.39 -16.64
CA PHE A 370 -1.32 19.37 -17.35
C PHE A 370 -1.05 20.70 -18.08
N CYS A 371 -2.02 21.24 -18.81
CA CYS A 371 -1.92 22.56 -19.44
C CYS A 371 -1.67 23.68 -18.42
N ILE A 372 -2.36 23.68 -17.28
CA ILE A 372 -2.12 24.64 -16.19
C ILE A 372 -0.68 24.53 -15.66
N MET A 373 -0.15 23.31 -15.54
CA MET A 373 1.24 23.12 -15.15
C MET A 373 2.20 23.72 -16.19
N LEU A 374 1.98 23.45 -17.49
CA LEU A 374 2.78 24.03 -18.57
C LEU A 374 2.72 25.55 -18.60
N ALA A 375 1.53 26.13 -18.43
CA ALA A 375 1.33 27.57 -18.39
C ALA A 375 2.10 28.25 -17.25
N ASN A 376 2.23 27.56 -16.10
CA ASN A 376 3.04 28.02 -14.96
C ASN A 376 4.55 27.74 -15.12
N ASN A 377 4.95 27.03 -16.18
CA ASN A 377 6.33 26.63 -16.45
C ASN A 377 7.01 27.47 -17.56
N LYS A 378 6.33 28.55 -17.97
CA LYS A 378 6.81 29.55 -18.93
C LYS A 378 6.51 30.94 -18.38
N ASP A 379 7.17 31.96 -18.93
CA ASP A 379 6.82 33.33 -18.58
C ASP A 379 5.40 33.67 -19.09
N PRO A 380 4.66 34.57 -18.42
CA PRO A 380 3.29 34.93 -18.82
C PRO A 380 3.18 35.50 -20.24
N GLU A 381 4.28 36.04 -20.77
CA GLU A 381 4.37 36.64 -22.12
C GLU A 381 4.67 35.60 -23.22
N ASP A 382 5.16 34.42 -22.83
CA ASP A 382 5.53 33.39 -23.78
C ASP A 382 4.31 32.60 -24.24
N GLU A 383 4.33 32.17 -25.50
CA GLU A 383 3.37 31.22 -26.05
C GLU A 383 4.06 29.88 -26.32
N MET A 384 3.30 28.79 -26.25
CA MET A 384 3.81 27.46 -26.58
C MET A 384 2.82 26.65 -27.41
N HIS A 385 3.35 25.75 -28.23
CA HIS A 385 2.58 24.81 -29.03
C HIS A 385 2.47 23.46 -28.32
N LEU A 386 1.23 22.99 -28.11
CA LEU A 386 0.94 21.67 -27.57
C LEU A 386 0.19 20.84 -28.61
N GLU A 387 0.83 19.83 -29.17
CA GLU A 387 0.18 18.84 -30.02
C GLU A 387 -0.32 17.67 -29.18
N VAL A 388 -1.61 17.33 -29.26
CA VAL A 388 -2.21 16.19 -28.56
C VAL A 388 -2.62 15.11 -29.55
N ILE A 389 -1.97 13.95 -29.49
CA ILE A 389 -2.32 12.78 -30.29
C ILE A 389 -3.15 11.83 -29.41
N SER A 390 -4.43 11.65 -29.76
CA SER A 390 -5.38 10.80 -29.02
C SER A 390 -6.16 9.90 -29.97
N TRP A 391 -7.04 9.06 -29.44
CA TRP A 391 -7.89 8.18 -30.24
C TRP A 391 -9.21 7.86 -29.55
N ASN A 392 -10.22 7.55 -30.36
CA ASN A 392 -11.47 6.94 -29.89
C ASN A 392 -12.08 6.03 -30.96
N THR A 393 -13.06 5.22 -30.59
CA THR A 393 -13.79 4.37 -31.53
C THR A 393 -14.52 5.21 -32.57
N GLN A 394 -14.79 4.64 -33.75
CA GLN A 394 -15.50 5.35 -34.83
C GLN A 394 -16.86 5.91 -34.37
N GLU A 395 -17.56 5.21 -33.47
CA GLU A 395 -18.82 5.64 -32.90
C GLU A 395 -18.71 6.93 -32.07
N HIS A 396 -17.61 7.12 -31.34
CA HIS A 396 -17.39 8.26 -30.44
C HIS A 396 -16.43 9.31 -30.99
N MET A 397 -15.94 9.12 -32.22
CA MET A 397 -14.94 9.99 -32.84
C MET A 397 -15.44 11.44 -32.96
N SER A 398 -16.66 11.64 -33.50
CA SER A 398 -17.26 12.98 -33.65
C SER A 398 -17.40 13.71 -32.30
N SER A 399 -17.84 13.01 -31.26
CA SER A 399 -17.95 13.59 -29.91
C SER A 399 -16.59 13.93 -29.29
N SER A 400 -15.56 13.16 -29.62
CA SER A 400 -14.20 13.41 -29.12
C SER A 400 -13.58 14.63 -29.79
N ILE A 401 -13.77 14.76 -31.12
CA ILE A 401 -13.35 15.92 -31.90
C ILE A 401 -14.00 17.19 -31.34
N ALA A 402 -15.33 17.18 -31.15
CA ALA A 402 -16.04 18.32 -30.58
C ALA A 402 -15.55 18.69 -29.17
N ALA A 403 -15.24 17.70 -28.33
CA ALA A 403 -14.68 17.94 -26.99
C ALA A 403 -13.26 18.53 -27.05
N PHE A 404 -12.42 18.12 -28.01
CA PHE A 404 -11.10 18.71 -28.21
C PHE A 404 -11.18 20.13 -28.79
N GLU A 405 -12.11 20.41 -29.70
CA GLU A 405 -12.36 21.77 -30.22
C GLU A 405 -12.78 22.71 -29.08
N GLU A 406 -13.73 22.30 -28.22
CA GLU A 406 -14.10 23.05 -27.02
C GLU A 406 -12.89 23.23 -26.06
N PHE A 407 -12.10 22.18 -25.90
CA PHE A 407 -10.92 22.21 -25.04
C PHE A 407 -9.84 23.18 -25.56
N GLN A 408 -9.59 23.22 -26.87
CA GLN A 408 -8.65 24.17 -27.50
C GLN A 408 -9.00 25.61 -27.17
N GLU A 409 -10.27 25.99 -27.29
CA GLU A 409 -10.74 27.34 -26.93
C GLU A 409 -10.47 27.64 -25.45
N SER A 410 -10.70 26.65 -24.57
CA SER A 410 -10.56 26.82 -23.12
C SER A 410 -9.12 27.06 -22.62
N VAL A 411 -8.11 26.56 -23.36
CA VAL A 411 -6.71 26.67 -22.96
C VAL A 411 -5.95 27.78 -23.69
N SER A 412 -6.57 28.42 -24.68
CA SER A 412 -5.94 29.50 -25.45
C SER A 412 -5.55 30.68 -24.54
N ASP A 413 -6.41 31.00 -23.55
CA ASP A 413 -6.17 32.08 -22.57
C ASP A 413 -4.97 31.80 -21.64
N LEU A 414 -4.43 30.57 -21.65
CA LEU A 414 -3.22 30.20 -20.92
C LEU A 414 -1.93 30.45 -21.73
N GLY A 415 -2.05 30.96 -22.96
CA GLY A 415 -0.93 31.10 -23.91
C GLY A 415 -0.46 29.75 -24.46
N ILE A 416 -1.39 28.80 -24.61
CA ILE A 416 -1.14 27.47 -25.17
C ILE A 416 -1.91 27.32 -26.47
N HIS A 417 -1.19 27.27 -27.59
CA HIS A 417 -1.76 26.94 -28.89
C HIS A 417 -1.85 25.42 -29.03
N LEU A 418 -3.01 24.86 -28.66
CA LEU A 418 -3.24 23.43 -28.73
C LEU A 418 -3.67 23.01 -30.14
N THR A 419 -3.02 22.00 -30.69
CA THR A 419 -3.49 21.24 -31.87
C THR A 419 -3.75 19.79 -31.45
N PHE A 420 -4.64 19.09 -32.15
CA PHE A 420 -4.90 17.68 -31.86
C PHE A 420 -5.01 16.84 -33.12
N LEU A 421 -4.66 15.57 -32.98
CA LEU A 421 -4.69 14.56 -34.03
C LEU A 421 -5.34 13.28 -33.49
N MET A 422 -6.27 12.72 -34.26
CA MET A 422 -6.99 11.49 -33.89
C MET A 422 -6.43 10.30 -34.67
N GLU A 423 -5.49 9.56 -34.06
CA GLU A 423 -4.79 8.43 -34.68
C GLU A 423 -4.80 7.20 -33.78
N ASP A 424 -4.97 6.01 -34.36
CA ASP A 424 -4.99 4.75 -33.61
C ASP A 424 -3.58 4.35 -33.15
N VAL A 425 -3.14 4.99 -32.07
CA VAL A 425 -1.86 4.77 -31.44
C VAL A 425 -2.03 4.08 -30.08
N HIS A 426 -0.98 3.40 -29.62
CA HIS A 426 -0.99 2.69 -28.34
C HIS A 426 0.06 3.20 -27.37
N ASP A 427 1.18 3.71 -27.89
CA ASP A 427 2.25 4.26 -27.08
C ASP A 427 1.80 5.55 -26.41
N ARG A 428 2.37 5.81 -25.23
CA ARG A 428 2.05 6.98 -24.41
C ARG A 428 3.34 7.71 -24.05
N TYR A 429 3.47 8.96 -24.46
CA TYR A 429 4.64 9.75 -24.14
C TYR A 429 4.38 11.25 -24.21
N ILE A 430 5.24 12.01 -23.55
CA ILE A 430 5.44 13.44 -23.77
C ILE A 430 6.79 13.59 -24.46
N LEU A 431 6.84 14.37 -25.54
CA LEU A 431 8.06 14.71 -26.27
C LEU A 431 8.18 16.23 -26.31
N ALA A 432 9.34 16.76 -25.93
CA ALA A 432 9.61 18.19 -25.95
C ALA A 432 10.84 18.52 -26.80
N ASP A 433 10.80 19.66 -27.48
CA ASP A 433 11.87 20.23 -28.31
C ASP A 433 13.18 20.55 -27.55
N ASN A 434 13.10 20.63 -26.22
CA ASN A 434 14.25 20.74 -25.32
C ASN A 434 15.06 19.41 -25.20
N GLY A 435 14.63 18.35 -25.86
CA GLY A 435 15.34 17.07 -25.99
C GLY A 435 14.93 16.01 -24.96
N TRP A 436 13.84 16.22 -24.23
CA TRP A 436 13.29 15.23 -23.30
C TRP A 436 12.12 14.43 -23.92
N LYS A 437 12.15 13.12 -23.70
CA LYS A 437 11.02 12.22 -23.93
C LYS A 437 10.66 11.52 -22.63
N ILE A 438 9.40 11.61 -22.24
CA ILE A 438 8.87 11.01 -21.02
C ILE A 438 7.84 9.95 -21.42
N THR A 439 8.18 8.67 -21.25
CA THR A 439 7.27 7.55 -21.52
C THR A 439 6.36 7.32 -20.32
N LEU A 440 5.05 7.16 -20.58
CA LEU A 440 4.01 7.12 -19.55
C LEU A 440 3.32 5.75 -19.52
N GLY A 441 3.43 5.02 -18.41
CA GLY A 441 2.78 3.71 -18.27
C GLY A 441 1.26 3.76 -18.36
N ARG A 442 0.62 4.89 -18.03
CA ARG A 442 -0.85 5.08 -18.05
C ARG A 442 -1.33 6.36 -18.76
N GLY A 443 -0.43 7.08 -19.44
CA GLY A 443 -0.72 8.43 -19.93
C GLY A 443 -0.89 9.41 -18.77
N LEU A 444 -1.76 10.40 -18.92
CA LEU A 444 -2.10 11.34 -17.83
C LEU A 444 -3.07 10.72 -16.80
N ASP A 445 -3.74 9.61 -17.08
CA ASP A 445 -4.69 8.97 -16.14
C ASP A 445 -3.98 8.13 -15.04
N ILE A 446 -3.13 8.80 -14.26
CA ILE A 446 -2.37 8.21 -13.16
C ILE A 446 -3.09 8.27 -11.80
N PHE A 447 -4.20 8.98 -11.70
CA PHE A 447 -4.90 9.19 -10.43
C PHE A 447 -6.13 8.29 -10.28
N GLU A 448 -6.42 7.89 -9.05
CA GLU A 448 -7.66 7.21 -8.70
C GLU A 448 -8.85 8.17 -8.66
N LYS A 449 -10.05 7.62 -8.81
CA LYS A 449 -11.29 8.34 -8.57
C LYS A 449 -11.40 8.71 -7.09
N ASN A 450 -11.58 9.99 -6.81
CA ASN A 450 -11.83 10.51 -5.47
C ASN A 450 -13.16 9.98 -4.90
N GLU A 451 -13.23 9.82 -3.58
CA GLU A 451 -14.43 9.37 -2.89
C GLU A 451 -15.17 10.52 -2.21
N GLY A 452 -16.51 10.47 -2.27
CA GLY A 452 -17.38 11.47 -1.67
C GLY A 452 -17.60 12.67 -2.60
N ARG A 453 -18.49 13.58 -2.20
CA ARG A 453 -18.78 14.83 -2.94
C ARG A 453 -17.86 15.99 -2.56
N PHE A 454 -17.20 15.89 -1.41
CA PHE A 454 -16.36 16.94 -0.84
C PHE A 454 -15.04 16.30 -0.41
N ASN A 455 -14.06 16.33 -1.31
CA ASN A 455 -12.76 15.73 -1.06
C ASN A 455 -11.64 16.73 -1.37
N ALA A 456 -10.75 16.99 -0.43
CA ALA A 456 -9.63 17.91 -0.63
C ALA A 456 -8.74 17.51 -1.83
N ALA A 457 -8.68 16.21 -2.17
CA ALA A 457 -7.99 15.71 -3.34
C ALA A 457 -8.61 16.14 -4.68
N GLU A 458 -9.78 16.78 -4.69
CA GLU A 458 -10.34 17.37 -5.92
C GLU A 458 -9.70 18.70 -6.30
N LEU A 459 -9.07 19.37 -5.33
CA LEU A 459 -8.45 20.69 -5.46
C LEU A 459 -6.92 20.63 -5.45
N ASP A 460 -6.33 19.58 -4.89
CA ASP A 460 -4.87 19.43 -4.77
C ASP A 460 -4.42 18.05 -5.25
N GLN A 461 -3.66 18.02 -6.36
CA GLN A 461 -3.12 16.78 -6.93
C GLN A 461 -2.23 16.03 -5.93
N ASN A 462 -1.50 16.72 -5.06
CA ASN A 462 -0.63 16.06 -4.08
C ASN A 462 -1.42 15.23 -3.05
N ARG A 463 -2.74 15.40 -2.95
CA ARG A 463 -3.60 14.62 -2.06
C ARG A 463 -4.31 13.47 -2.77
N ARG A 464 -4.26 13.41 -4.10
CA ARG A 464 -4.86 12.34 -4.90
C ARG A 464 -4.05 11.05 -4.72
N ARG A 465 -4.77 9.93 -4.64
CA ARG A 465 -4.17 8.59 -4.66
C ARG A 465 -3.82 8.24 -6.11
N CYS A 466 -2.65 7.66 -6.31
CA CYS A 466 -2.19 7.21 -7.63
C CYS A 466 -2.63 5.76 -7.91
N LYS A 467 -2.73 5.45 -9.20
CA LYS A 467 -2.75 4.10 -9.77
C LYS A 467 -1.30 3.69 -10.03
N ALA A 468 -0.95 2.43 -9.77
CA ALA A 468 0.40 1.94 -10.04
C ALA A 468 0.77 2.09 -11.53
N CYS A 469 1.93 2.69 -11.80
CA CYS A 469 2.48 2.84 -13.15
C CYS A 469 3.96 3.23 -13.10
N GLU A 470 4.61 3.18 -14.26
CA GLU A 470 6.00 3.62 -14.42
C GLU A 470 6.05 4.86 -15.32
N VAL A 471 6.96 5.77 -15.00
CA VAL A 471 7.26 6.96 -15.80
C VAL A 471 8.76 6.95 -16.08
N THR A 472 9.15 6.95 -17.35
CA THR A 472 10.55 6.85 -17.77
C THR A 472 10.98 8.11 -18.49
N TYR A 473 12.07 8.73 -18.02
CA TYR A 473 12.63 9.96 -18.54
C TYR A 473 13.84 9.63 -19.39
N LEU A 474 13.81 10.05 -20.65
CA LEU A 474 14.84 9.77 -21.64
C LEU A 474 15.29 11.07 -22.28
N ARG A 475 16.59 11.15 -22.55
CA ARG A 475 17.16 12.23 -23.36
C ARG A 475 17.26 11.77 -24.80
N VAL A 476 16.56 12.45 -25.69
CA VAL A 476 16.61 12.19 -27.14
C VAL A 476 17.59 13.19 -27.74
N GLY A 477 18.57 12.70 -28.50
CA GLY A 477 19.46 13.57 -29.26
C GLY A 477 18.66 14.36 -30.29
N ARG A 478 19.02 15.63 -30.49
CA ARG A 478 18.51 16.41 -31.62
C ARG A 478 18.91 15.80 -32.95
#